data_AF-A0A7C5DUD4-F1
#
_entry.id   AF-A0A7C5DUD4-F1
#
_cell.length_a   1.000
_cell.length_b   1.000
_cell.length_c   1.000
_cell.angle_alpha   90.00
_cell.angle_beta   90.00
_cell.angle_gamma   90.00
#
_symmetry.space_group_name_H-M   'P 1'
#
loop_
_entity.id
_entity.type
_entity.pdbx_description
1 polymer ?
#
loop_
_entity_poly.entity_id
_entity_poly.type
_entity_poly.pdbx_seq_one_letter_code
_entity_poly.pdbx_strand_id
1 'polypeptide(L)'
;LIYLLNFTALISVNLAIINALPFPALDGGRLLFLAVEKIKGSPVNQNFEAKVNNCGFMLLMLLMLVVTFYDVGKYGIWEKISSFF
;
A
#
# COMPACT_ATOMS: atom_id res chain seq x y z
N LEU A 1 -27.40 11.49 0.18
CA LEU A 1 -26.78 11.04 1.44
C LEU A 1 -26.54 9.53 1.46
N ILE A 2 -27.56 8.69 1.23
CA ILE A 2 -27.43 7.22 1.21
C ILE A 2 -26.41 6.72 0.17
N TYR A 3 -26.37 7.31 -1.02
CA TYR A 3 -25.37 6.96 -2.05
C TYR A 3 -23.94 7.28 -1.61
N LEU A 4 -23.73 8.44 -1.00
CA LEU A 4 -22.41 8.85 -0.49
C LEU A 4 -21.95 7.92 0.63
N LEU A 5 -22.84 7.59 1.56
CA LEU A 5 -22.56 6.65 2.66
C LEU A 5 -22.19 5.26 2.13
N ASN A 6 -22.93 4.73 1.15
CA ASN A 6 -22.60 3.44 0.52
C ASN A 6 -21.26 3.49 -0.22
N PHE A 7 -20.98 4.57 -0.95
CA PHE A 7 -19.72 4.74 -1.65
C PHE A 7 -18.53 4.80 -0.68
N THR A 8 -18.64 5.60 0.38
CA THR A 8 -17.63 5.69 1.43
C THR A 8 -17.46 4.36 2.15
N ALA A 9 -18.56 3.66 2.47
CA ALA A 9 -18.49 2.34 3.09
C ALA A 9 -17.74 1.33 2.20
N LEU A 10 -18.02 1.32 0.90
CA LEU A 10 -17.35 0.44 -0.06
C LEU A 10 -15.85 0.74 -0.16
N ILE A 11 -15.46 2.02 -0.21
CA ILE A 11 -14.04 2.42 -0.20
C ILE A 11 -13.38 1.99 1.10
N SER A 12 -13.99 2.29 2.25
CA SER A 12 -13.45 1.94 3.56
C SER A 12 -13.24 0.44 3.73
N VAL A 13 -14.17 -0.40 3.27
CA VAL A 13 -14.03 -1.86 3.31
C VAL A 13 -12.88 -2.33 2.41
N ASN A 14 -12.75 -1.79 1.19
CA ASN A 14 -11.63 -2.14 0.30
C ASN A 14 -10.28 -1.74 0.90
N LEU A 15 -10.18 -0.53 1.46
CA LEU A 15 -8.99 -0.07 2.16
C LEU A 15 -8.67 -0.96 3.37
N ALA A 16 -9.68 -1.33 4.16
CA ALA A 16 -9.47 -2.22 5.30
C ALA A 16 -8.93 -3.59 4.85
N ILE A 17 -9.45 -4.15 3.76
CA ILE A 17 -8.97 -5.44 3.21
C ILE A 17 -7.52 -5.32 2.71
N ILE A 18 -7.21 -4.28 1.92
CA ILE A 18 -5.86 -4.05 1.40
C ILE A 18 -4.88 -3.80 2.54
N ASN A 19 -5.24 -2.96 3.52
CA ASN A 19 -4.39 -2.67 4.67
C ASN A 19 -4.23 -3.85 5.60
N ALA A 20 -5.17 -4.80 5.66
CA ALA A 20 -5.02 -6.03 6.43
C ALA A 20 -4.01 -7.01 5.81
N LEU A 21 -3.58 -6.78 4.56
CA LEU A 21 -2.61 -7.66 3.92
C LEU A 21 -1.25 -7.62 4.64
N PRO A 22 -0.56 -8.77 4.70
CA PRO A 22 0.74 -8.93 5.35
C PRO A 22 1.90 -8.28 4.57
N PHE A 23 1.77 -7.02 4.17
CA PHE A 23 2.74 -6.30 3.37
C PHE A 23 3.47 -5.23 4.19
N PRO A 24 4.81 -5.21 4.22
CA PRO A 24 5.55 -4.18 4.94
C PRO A 24 5.30 -2.81 4.29
N ALA A 25 5.07 -1.77 5.10
CA ALA A 25 4.52 -0.45 4.78
C ALA A 25 3.00 -0.29 4.86
N LEU A 26 2.23 -1.38 4.99
CA LEU A 26 0.79 -1.33 5.30
C LEU A 26 0.55 -1.65 6.79
N ASP A 27 -0.62 -1.26 7.31
CA ASP A 27 -1.02 -1.51 8.70
C ASP A 27 -0.99 -3.01 9.06
N GLY A 28 -1.30 -3.88 8.10
CA GLY A 28 -1.29 -5.34 8.22
C GLY A 28 0.12 -5.93 8.35
N GLY A 29 1.15 -5.25 7.84
CA GLY A 29 2.53 -5.60 8.10
C GLY A 29 2.88 -5.47 9.59
N ARG A 30 2.42 -4.39 10.25
CA ARG A 30 2.57 -4.21 11.70
C ARG A 30 1.77 -5.26 12.48
N LEU A 31 0.54 -5.56 12.04
CA LEU A 31 -0.28 -6.62 12.64
C LEU A 31 0.41 -7.99 12.59
N LEU A 32 1.10 -8.30 11.49
CA LEU A 32 1.92 -9.51 11.43
C LEU A 32 3.06 -9.51 12.44
N PHE A 33 3.80 -8.41 12.57
CA PHE A 33 4.87 -8.33 13.57
C PHE A 33 4.33 -8.55 14.97
N LEU A 34 3.20 -7.92 15.31
CA LEU A 34 2.52 -8.16 16.59
C LEU A 34 2.06 -9.62 16.77
N ALA A 35 1.53 -10.24 15.71
CA ALA A 35 1.13 -11.64 15.75
C ALA A 35 2.34 -12.56 16.00
N VAL A 36 3.46 -12.27 15.34
CA VAL A 36 4.74 -12.98 15.54
C VAL A 36 5.28 -12.74 16.94
N GLU A 37 5.23 -11.52 17.47
CA GLU A 37 5.62 -11.20 18.86
C GLU A 37 4.78 -11.97 19.86
N LYS A 38 3.46 -12.07 19.64
CA LYS A 38 2.55 -12.83 20.49
C LYS A 38 2.87 -14.32 20.51
N ILE A 39 3.26 -14.90 19.38
CA ILE A 39 3.67 -16.31 19.27
C ILE A 39 5.07 -16.54 19.86
N LYS A 40 6.02 -15.63 19.57
CA LYS A 40 7.41 -15.69 20.01
C LYS A 40 7.58 -15.38 21.51
N GLY A 41 6.64 -14.66 22.09
CA GLY A 41 6.65 -14.25 23.50
C GLY A 41 7.69 -13.17 23.84
N SER A 42 8.43 -12.65 22.85
CA SER A 42 9.43 -11.60 23.03
C SER A 42 9.30 -10.54 21.94
N PRO A 43 9.58 -9.25 22.25
CA PRO A 43 9.49 -8.19 21.28
C PRO A 43 10.44 -8.42 20.11
N VAL A 44 10.00 -8.05 18.91
CA VAL A 44 10.84 -7.95 17.73
C VAL A 44 11.66 -6.67 17.87
N ASN A 45 12.92 -6.73 17.47
CA ASN A 45 13.79 -5.57 17.55
C ASN A 45 13.22 -4.44 16.68
N GLN A 46 12.93 -3.28 17.28
CA GLN A 46 12.41 -2.10 16.58
C GLN A 46 13.27 -1.69 15.39
N ASN A 47 14.60 -1.85 15.50
CA ASN A 47 15.51 -1.54 14.39
C ASN A 47 15.34 -2.51 13.21
N PHE A 48 14.99 -3.77 13.48
CA PHE A 48 14.72 -4.75 12.44
C PHE A 48 13.38 -4.45 11.76
N GLU A 49 12.35 -4.19 12.56
CA GLU A 49 11.04 -3.83 12.05
C GLU A 49 11.07 -2.55 11.19
N ALA A 50 11.74 -1.51 11.66
CA ALA A 50 11.90 -0.26 10.92
C ALA A 50 12.61 -0.48 9.57
N LYS A 51 13.65 -1.34 9.54
CA LYS A 51 14.35 -1.68 8.30
C LYS A 51 13.46 -2.44 7.32
N VAL A 52 12.71 -3.44 7.80
CA VAL A 52 11.80 -4.22 6.94
C VAL A 52 10.67 -3.33 6.42
N ASN A 53 10.09 -2.49 7.27
CA ASN A 53 9.03 -1.56 6.88
C ASN A 53 9.53 -0.54 5.85
N ASN A 54 10.69 0.07 6.07
CA ASN A 54 11.27 1.03 5.14
C ASN A 54 11.65 0.38 3.80
N CYS A 55 12.19 -0.85 3.83
CA CYS A 55 12.49 -1.61 2.62
C CYS A 55 11.21 -1.94 1.82
N GLY A 56 10.15 -2.40 2.49
CA GLY A 56 8.87 -2.67 1.84
C GLY A 56 8.22 -1.41 1.28
N PHE A 57 8.32 -0.29 2.00
CA PHE A 57 7.84 1.01 1.53
C PHE A 57 8.58 1.45 0.27
N MET A 58 9.91 1.34 0.25
CA MET A 58 10.73 1.70 -0.90
C MET A 58 10.41 0.82 -2.12
N LEU A 59 10.20 -0.48 -1.91
CA LEU A 59 9.79 -1.41 -2.97
C LEU A 59 8.39 -1.08 -3.51
N LEU A 60 7.45 -0.73 -2.63
CA LEU A 60 6.09 -0.36 -3.02
C LEU A 60 6.07 0.97 -3.79
N MET A 61 6.87 1.95 -3.38
CA MET A 61 7.08 3.20 -4.12
C MET A 61 7.70 2.95 -5.50
N LEU A 62 8.69 2.05 -5.59
CA LEU A 62 9.30 1.68 -6.87
C LEU A 62 8.29 0.99 -7.78
N LEU A 63 7.51 0.05 -7.26
CA LEU A 63 6.43 -0.60 -8.00
C LEU A 63 5.40 0.41 -8.49
N MET A 64 4.98 1.35 -7.64
CA MET A 64 4.06 2.43 -8.01
C MET A 64 4.61 3.24 -9.18
N LEU A 65 5.88 3.63 -9.16
CA LEU A 65 6.51 4.34 -10.27
C LEU A 65 6.51 3.51 -11.56
N VAL A 66 6.96 2.25 -11.49
CA VAL A 66 7.03 1.36 -12.67
C VAL A 66 5.66 1.18 -13.31
N VAL A 67 4.63 0.88 -12.50
CA VAL A 67 3.26 0.72 -12.97
C VAL A 67 2.74 2.04 -13.56
N THR A 68 2.99 3.17 -12.90
CA THR A 68 2.58 4.49 -13.41
C THR A 68 3.20 4.79 -14.77
N PHE A 69 4.51 4.57 -14.94
CA PHE A 69 5.16 4.78 -16.24
C PHE A 69 4.60 3.86 -17.33
N TYR A 70 4.37 2.59 -17.00
CA TYR A 70 3.79 1.64 -17.92
C TYR A 70 2.37 2.04 -18.35
N ASP A 71 1.51 2.44 -17.39
CA ASP A 71 0.15 2.87 -17.66
C ASP A 71 0.13 4.17 -18.48
N VAL A 72 0.97 5.16 -18.14
CA VAL A 72 1.08 6.42 -18.88
C VAL A 72 1.45 6.20 -20.35
N GLY A 73 2.40 5.30 -20.62
CA GLY A 73 2.76 4.92 -21.98
C GLY A 73 1.65 4.14 -22.70
N LYS A 74 1.08 3.14 -22.02
CA LYS A 74 0.06 2.24 -22.60
C LYS A 74 -1.23 2.97 -22.99
N TYR A 75 -1.69 3.92 -22.19
CA TYR A 75 -2.95 4.64 -22.44
C TYR A 75 -2.77 5.87 -23.33
N GLY A 76 -1.59 6.08 -23.93
CA GLY A 76 -1.32 7.24 -24.79
C GLY A 76 -1.50 8.56 -24.04
N ILE A 77 -1.38 8.56 -22.71
CA ILE A 77 -1.54 9.76 -21.89
C ILE A 77 -0.48 10.78 -22.29
N TRP A 78 0.70 10.31 -22.66
CA TRP A 78 1.77 11.14 -23.20
C TRP A 78 1.34 11.97 -24.41
N GLU A 79 0.64 11.32 -25.37
CA GLU A 79 0.12 11.99 -26.56
C GLU A 79 -0.94 13.02 -26.19
N LYS A 80 -1.87 12.66 -25.29
CA LYS A 80 -2.91 13.58 -24.80
C LYS A 80 -2.32 14.81 -24.11
N ILE A 81 -1.30 14.64 -23.26
CA ILE A 81 -0.63 15.75 -22.58
C ILE A 81 0.11 16.62 -23.60
N SER A 82 0.85 16.00 -24.55
CA SER A 82 1.57 16.73 -25.59
C SER A 82 0.67 17.50 -26.55
N SER A 83 -0.58 17.05 -26.73
CA SER A 83 -1.57 17.72 -27.58
C SER A 83 -2.28 18.89 -26.88
N PHE A 84 -2.13 19.02 -25.56
CA PHE A 84 -2.76 20.06 -24.75
C PHE A 84 -1.87 21.30 -24.57
N PHE A 85 -0.57 21.16 -24.82
CA PHE A 85 0.43 22.24 -24.83
C PHE A 85 0.81 22.60 -26.27
#